data_AF-A0A9D1JMS7-F1
#
_entry.id   AF-A0A9D1JMS7-F1
#
_cell.length_a   1.000
_cell.length_b   1.000
_cell.length_c   1.000
_cell.angle_alpha   90.00
_cell.angle_beta   90.00
_cell.angle_gamma   90.00
#
_symmetry.space_group_name_H-M   'P 1'
#
loop_
_entity.id
_entity.type
_entity.pdbx_description
1 polymer ?
#
loop_
_entity_poly.entity_id
_entity_poly.type
_entity_poly.pdbx_seq_one_letter_code
_entity_poly.pdbx_strand_id
1 'polypeptide(L)'
;MTNDIEDITKVAYDATKQIQMEYKGNYYKGYNPVFIREQAKKIATSLNKFSTNLKKYNHENIDIWNKIEKDSFGLLENKFTLQEENQENLKVFLDSLNDLKQQFYPVSDSVMAFKTEIENLKGMEQTLTQAVKFCCTYLTEFLNFLVQIEYSVDRLIDKSKLIIKPEEWMEVEV
;
A
#
# COMPACT_ATOMS: atom_id res chain seq x y z
N MET A 1 -8.67 2.48 2.52
CA MET A 1 -7.74 3.16 1.59
C MET A 1 -8.43 3.72 0.35
N THR A 2 -9.23 2.95 -0.40
CA THR A 2 -9.87 3.40 -1.65
C THR A 2 -10.68 4.68 -1.51
N ASN A 3 -11.59 4.76 -0.53
CA ASN A 3 -12.42 5.97 -0.30
C ASN A 3 -11.58 7.23 0.01
N ASP A 4 -10.46 7.09 0.72
CA ASP A 4 -9.61 8.24 1.05
C ASP A 4 -8.81 8.74 -0.17
N ILE A 5 -8.42 7.83 -1.08
CA ILE A 5 -7.74 8.17 -2.34
C ILE A 5 -8.72 8.82 -3.32
N GLU A 6 -9.96 8.32 -3.39
CA GLU A 6 -11.04 8.94 -4.16
C GLU A 6 -11.34 10.36 -3.65
N ASP A 7 -11.37 10.56 -2.33
CA ASP A 7 -11.53 11.87 -1.70
C ASP A 7 -10.40 12.84 -2.09
N ILE A 8 -9.14 12.40 -2.04
CA ILE A 8 -8.00 13.24 -2.47
C ILE A 8 -8.13 13.61 -3.95
N THR A 9 -8.42 12.62 -4.80
CA THR A 9 -8.51 12.81 -6.25
C THR A 9 -9.62 13.79 -6.60
N LYS A 10 -10.79 13.66 -5.96
CA LYS A 10 -11.91 14.58 -6.11
C LYS A 10 -11.54 15.99 -5.67
N VAL A 11 -10.93 16.16 -4.51
CA VAL A 11 -10.53 17.48 -3.99
C VAL A 11 -9.48 18.13 -4.91
N ALA A 12 -8.52 17.37 -5.42
CA ALA A 12 -7.51 17.86 -6.36
C ALA A 12 -8.13 18.26 -7.71
N TYR A 13 -9.07 17.47 -8.22
CA TYR A 13 -9.80 17.79 -9.45
C TYR A 13 -10.62 19.07 -9.30
N ASP A 14 -11.39 19.20 -8.21
CA ASP A 14 -12.20 20.38 -7.94
C ASP A 14 -11.34 21.64 -7.77
N ALA A 15 -10.22 21.53 -7.05
CA ALA A 15 -9.25 22.61 -6.90
C ALA A 15 -8.67 23.05 -8.25
N THR A 16 -8.28 22.10 -9.10
CA THR A 16 -7.73 22.36 -10.44
C THR A 16 -8.76 23.07 -11.32
N LYS A 17 -10.01 22.58 -11.33
CA LYS A 17 -11.11 23.19 -12.08
C LYS A 17 -11.38 24.61 -11.62
N GLN A 18 -11.37 24.86 -10.31
CA GLN A 18 -11.56 26.19 -9.72
C GLN A 18 -10.46 27.17 -10.12
N ILE A 19 -9.18 26.74 -10.08
CA ILE A 19 -8.04 27.56 -10.52
C ILE A 19 -8.17 27.94 -12.00
N GLN A 20 -8.56 26.99 -12.86
CA GLN A 20 -8.76 27.25 -14.29
C GLN A 20 -9.92 28.23 -14.56
N MET A 21 -11.01 28.12 -13.80
CA MET A 21 -12.15 29.04 -13.90
C MET A 21 -11.77 30.45 -13.47
N GLU A 22 -11.03 30.61 -12.37
CA GLU A 22 -10.57 31.92 -11.90
C GLU A 22 -9.65 32.59 -12.92
N TYR A 23 -8.75 31.83 -13.55
CA TYR A 23 -7.88 32.33 -14.62
C TYR A 23 -8.65 32.84 -15.83
N LYS A 24 -9.65 32.08 -16.31
CA LYS A 24 -10.50 32.51 -17.44
C LYS A 24 -11.28 33.79 -17.13
N GLY A 25 -11.71 33.97 -15.87
CA GLY A 25 -12.39 35.19 -15.42
C GLY A 25 -11.47 36.41 -15.24
N ASN A 26 -10.15 36.21 -15.11
CA ASN A 26 -9.15 37.24 -14.81
C ASN A 26 -7.96 37.23 -15.79
N TYR A 27 -8.21 36.96 -17.06
CA TYR A 27 -7.18 36.72 -18.09
C TYR A 27 -6.08 37.80 -18.15
N TYR A 28 -6.40 39.06 -17.82
CA TYR A 28 -5.47 40.19 -17.82
C TYR A 28 -4.69 40.41 -16.50
N LYS A 29 -5.05 39.73 -15.41
CA LYS A 29 -4.45 39.89 -14.07
C LYS A 29 -3.59 38.72 -13.61
N GLY A 30 -3.57 37.61 -14.36
CA GLY A 30 -2.90 36.37 -13.96
C GLY A 30 -3.63 35.67 -12.82
N TYR A 31 -2.99 34.64 -12.24
CA TYR A 31 -3.56 33.90 -11.13
C TYR A 31 -3.48 34.68 -9.81
N ASN A 32 -4.54 34.61 -8.99
CA ASN A 32 -4.54 35.17 -7.64
C ASN A 32 -3.73 34.27 -6.69
N PRO A 33 -2.58 34.72 -6.15
CA PRO A 33 -1.75 33.89 -5.29
C PRO A 33 -2.44 33.49 -3.98
N VAL A 34 -3.37 34.32 -3.48
CA VAL A 34 -4.15 34.02 -2.27
C VAL A 34 -5.09 32.85 -2.53
N PHE A 35 -5.79 32.87 -3.67
CA PHE A 35 -6.69 31.79 -4.05
C PHE A 35 -5.95 30.47 -4.29
N ILE A 36 -4.82 30.50 -5.01
CA ILE A 36 -3.98 29.30 -5.20
C ILE A 36 -3.58 28.69 -3.85
N ARG A 37 -3.16 29.52 -2.89
CA ARG A 37 -2.82 29.05 -1.54
C ARG A 37 -4.00 28.42 -0.82
N GLU A 38 -5.21 28.96 -0.96
CA GLU A 38 -6.41 28.37 -0.37
C GLU A 38 -6.72 26.99 -0.97
N GLN A 39 -6.57 26.83 -2.28
CA GLN A 39 -6.76 25.54 -2.95
C GLN A 39 -5.68 24.52 -2.52
N ALA A 40 -4.42 24.95 -2.44
CA ALA A 40 -3.33 24.12 -1.94
C ALA A 40 -3.58 23.63 -0.51
N LYS A 41 -4.12 24.49 0.37
CA LYS A 41 -4.49 24.11 1.75
C LYS A 41 -5.61 23.07 1.82
N LYS A 42 -6.59 23.12 0.91
CA LYS A 42 -7.65 22.09 0.83
C LYS A 42 -7.07 20.73 0.49
N ILE A 43 -6.20 20.68 -0.52
CA ILE A 43 -5.50 19.44 -0.91
C ILE A 43 -4.64 18.93 0.25
N ALA A 44 -3.88 19.83 0.89
CA ALA A 44 -3.05 19.48 2.05
C ALA A 44 -3.87 18.87 3.19
N THR A 45 -5.07 19.38 3.44
CA THR A 45 -5.98 18.86 4.48
C THR A 45 -6.41 17.43 4.19
N SER A 46 -6.83 17.14 2.95
CA SER A 46 -7.19 15.78 2.53
C SER A 46 -6.00 14.83 2.58
N LEU A 47 -4.81 15.26 2.11
CA LEU A 47 -3.59 14.47 2.18
C LEU A 47 -3.18 14.15 3.63
N ASN A 48 -3.30 15.11 4.56
CA ASN A 48 -2.99 14.87 5.97
C ASN A 48 -3.94 13.87 6.62
N LYS A 49 -5.24 13.94 6.29
CA LYS A 49 -6.24 12.96 6.76
C LYS A 49 -5.88 11.56 6.27
N PHE A 50 -5.64 11.41 4.97
CA PHE A 50 -5.20 10.14 4.39
C PHE A 50 -3.89 9.63 5.01
N SER A 51 -2.89 10.50 5.16
CA SER A 51 -1.59 10.15 5.75
C SER A 51 -1.74 9.61 7.18
N THR A 52 -2.63 10.21 7.96
CA THR A 52 -2.91 9.79 9.34
C THR A 52 -3.57 8.40 9.36
N ASN A 53 -4.53 8.17 8.47
CA ASN A 53 -5.17 6.86 8.31
C ASN A 53 -4.17 5.80 7.86
N LEU A 54 -3.34 6.12 6.85
CA LEU A 54 -2.34 5.20 6.31
C LEU A 54 -1.32 4.78 7.38
N LYS A 55 -0.83 5.74 8.18
CA LYS A 55 0.03 5.43 9.33
C LYS A 55 -0.61 4.41 10.28
N LYS A 56 -1.88 4.63 10.62
CA LYS A 56 -2.62 3.72 11.50
C LYS A 56 -2.75 2.32 10.88
N TYR A 57 -3.13 2.26 9.61
CA TYR A 57 -3.27 0.98 8.90
C TYR A 57 -1.95 0.22 8.77
N ASN A 58 -0.85 0.91 8.51
CA ASN A 58 0.47 0.28 8.46
C ASN A 58 0.79 -0.42 9.78
N HIS A 59 0.57 0.25 10.91
CA HIS A 59 0.81 -0.35 12.23
C HIS A 59 -0.10 -1.55 12.50
N GLU A 60 -1.40 -1.42 12.24
CA GLU A 60 -2.37 -2.50 12.46
C GLU A 60 -2.07 -3.71 11.58
N ASN A 61 -1.71 -3.49 10.32
CA ASN A 61 -1.41 -4.57 9.39
C ASN A 61 -0.10 -5.29 9.74
N ILE A 62 0.93 -4.56 10.21
CA ILE A 62 2.17 -5.17 10.70
C ILE A 62 1.88 -6.11 11.88
N ASP A 63 1.10 -5.66 12.85
CA ASP A 63 0.75 -6.48 14.02
C ASP A 63 -0.03 -7.75 13.62
N ILE A 64 -1.00 -7.60 12.71
CA ILE A 64 -1.78 -8.71 12.18
C ILE A 64 -0.87 -9.69 11.44
N TRP A 65 0.00 -9.19 10.55
CA TRP A 65 0.88 -10.06 9.78
C TRP A 65 1.88 -10.81 10.66
N ASN A 66 2.47 -10.15 11.65
CA ASN A 66 3.38 -10.82 12.61
C ASN A 66 2.71 -12.01 13.30
N LYS A 67 1.41 -11.89 13.61
CA LYS A 67 0.63 -13.01 14.16
C LYS A 67 0.41 -14.11 13.12
N ILE A 68 -0.01 -13.75 11.91
CA ILE A 68 -0.20 -14.71 10.80
C ILE A 68 1.09 -15.47 10.53
N GLU A 69 2.22 -14.78 10.41
CA GLU A 69 3.53 -15.39 10.18
C GLU A 69 3.88 -16.38 11.30
N LYS A 70 3.78 -15.96 12.56
CA LYS A 70 4.08 -16.81 13.71
C LYS A 70 3.19 -18.06 13.75
N ASP A 71 1.89 -17.89 13.59
CA ASP A 71 0.94 -18.99 13.63
C ASP A 71 1.18 -19.95 12.45
N SER A 72 1.53 -19.42 11.26
CA SER A 72 1.88 -20.21 10.08
C SER A 72 3.15 -21.04 10.29
N PHE A 73 4.19 -20.47 10.91
CA PHE A 73 5.37 -21.25 11.29
C PHE A 73 5.03 -22.33 12.33
N GLY A 74 4.17 -22.02 13.29
CA GLY A 74 3.68 -22.99 14.27
C GLY A 74 2.91 -24.15 13.62
N LEU A 75 2.15 -23.88 12.56
CA LEU A 75 1.50 -24.92 11.76
C LEU A 75 2.54 -25.82 11.07
N LEU A 76 3.60 -25.25 10.49
CA LEU A 76 4.66 -26.05 9.84
C LEU A 76 5.42 -26.93 10.84
N GLU A 77 5.67 -26.43 12.05
CA GLU A 77 6.46 -27.14 13.07
C GLU A 77 5.67 -28.17 13.89
N ASN A 78 4.36 -28.27 13.67
CA ASN A 78 3.50 -29.15 14.46
C ASN A 78 3.71 -30.63 14.10
N LYS A 79 3.71 -31.50 15.11
CA LYS A 79 3.77 -32.96 14.95
C LYS A 79 2.63 -33.56 14.13
N PHE A 80 1.50 -32.85 14.00
CA PHE A 80 0.33 -33.30 13.22
C PHE A 80 0.45 -32.97 11.73
N THR A 81 1.43 -32.17 11.32
CA THR A 81 1.60 -31.71 9.94
C THR A 81 1.95 -32.84 8.97
N LEU A 82 2.53 -33.93 9.47
CA LEU A 82 2.88 -35.12 8.69
C LEU A 82 1.69 -36.08 8.46
N GLN A 83 0.50 -35.76 8.96
CA GLN A 83 -0.71 -36.54 8.64
C GLN A 83 -1.17 -36.18 7.22
N GLU A 84 -1.41 -37.18 6.37
CA GLU A 84 -1.77 -36.99 4.95
C GLU A 84 -2.93 -35.99 4.76
N GLU A 85 -3.98 -36.06 5.58
CA GLU A 85 -5.13 -35.14 5.51
C GLU A 85 -4.75 -33.67 5.81
N ASN A 86 -3.72 -33.46 6.64
CA ASN A 86 -3.25 -32.11 6.96
C ASN A 86 -2.26 -31.57 5.92
N GLN A 87 -1.56 -32.44 5.18
CA GLN A 87 -0.60 -32.03 4.16
C GLN A 87 -1.28 -31.34 2.97
N GLU A 88 -2.42 -31.89 2.50
CA GLU A 88 -3.17 -31.29 1.40
C GLU A 88 -3.73 -29.91 1.80
N ASN A 89 -4.34 -29.81 2.99
CA ASN A 89 -4.85 -28.54 3.49
C ASN A 89 -3.74 -27.49 3.69
N LEU A 90 -2.55 -27.94 4.13
CA LEU A 90 -1.39 -27.07 4.26
C LEU A 90 -0.90 -26.57 2.90
N LYS A 91 -0.89 -27.42 1.87
CA LYS A 91 -0.52 -27.02 0.51
C LYS A 91 -1.46 -25.93 -0.03
N VAL A 92 -2.77 -26.15 0.08
CA VAL A 92 -3.80 -25.16 -0.33
C VAL A 92 -3.62 -23.82 0.42
N PHE A 93 -3.32 -23.87 1.72
CA PHE A 93 -3.05 -22.67 2.51
C PHE A 93 -1.80 -21.92 2.04
N LEU A 94 -0.70 -22.64 1.77
CA LEU A 94 0.56 -22.04 1.29
C LEU A 94 0.42 -21.47 -0.11
N ASP A 95 -0.32 -22.13 -1.00
CA ASP A 95 -0.65 -21.62 -2.33
C ASP A 95 -1.46 -20.32 -2.23
N SER A 96 -2.44 -20.27 -1.32
CA SER A 96 -3.20 -19.05 -1.06
C SER A 96 -2.33 -17.89 -0.54
N LEU A 97 -1.32 -18.18 0.29
CA LEU A 97 -0.34 -17.18 0.73
C LEU A 97 0.54 -16.69 -0.42
N ASN A 98 0.95 -17.60 -1.31
CA ASN A 98 1.72 -17.24 -2.50
C ASN A 98 0.88 -16.39 -3.46
N ASP A 99 -0.38 -16.72 -3.68
CA ASP A 99 -1.30 -15.93 -4.50
C ASP A 99 -1.51 -14.53 -3.92
N LEU A 100 -1.70 -14.43 -2.59
CA LEU A 100 -1.77 -13.15 -1.89
C LEU A 100 -0.51 -12.31 -2.15
N LYS A 101 0.67 -12.93 -2.05
CA LYS A 101 1.96 -12.30 -2.36
C LYS A 101 2.00 -11.75 -3.79
N GLN A 102 1.52 -12.52 -4.78
CA GLN A 102 1.48 -12.06 -6.18
C GLN A 102 0.61 -10.80 -6.37
N GLN A 103 -0.44 -10.63 -5.57
CA GLN A 103 -1.27 -9.42 -5.63
C GLN A 103 -0.55 -8.15 -5.15
N PHE A 104 0.60 -8.27 -4.48
CA PHE A 104 1.33 -7.10 -3.99
C PHE A 104 2.11 -6.37 -5.08
N TYR A 105 2.48 -7.02 -6.18
CA TYR A 105 3.14 -6.36 -7.31
C TYR A 105 2.30 -5.22 -7.91
N PRO A 106 1.06 -5.46 -8.39
CA PRO A 106 0.24 -4.39 -8.96
C PRO A 106 -0.14 -3.31 -7.93
N VAL A 107 -0.28 -3.70 -6.65
CA VAL A 107 -0.52 -2.75 -5.55
C VAL A 107 0.70 -1.85 -5.34
N SER A 108 1.90 -2.41 -5.31
CA SER A 108 3.14 -1.67 -5.15
C SER A 108 3.37 -0.69 -6.29
N ASP A 109 3.14 -1.12 -7.53
CA ASP A 109 3.22 -0.25 -8.71
C ASP A 109 2.25 0.93 -8.61
N SER A 110 1.00 0.66 -8.23
CA SER A 110 -0.02 1.70 -8.06
C SER A 110 0.36 2.70 -6.96
N VAL A 111 0.91 2.21 -5.84
CA VAL A 111 1.36 3.05 -4.73
C VAL A 111 2.58 3.88 -5.10
N MET A 112 3.54 3.32 -5.84
CA MET A 112 4.71 4.03 -6.35
C MET A 112 4.32 5.12 -7.36
N ALA A 113 3.38 4.83 -8.26
CA ALA A 113 2.84 5.80 -9.20
C ALA A 113 2.13 6.95 -8.46
N PHE A 114 1.25 6.63 -7.52
CA PHE A 114 0.57 7.65 -6.70
C PHE A 114 1.56 8.51 -5.90
N LYS A 115 2.57 7.89 -5.28
CA LYS A 115 3.65 8.58 -4.57
C LYS A 115 4.36 9.57 -5.50
N THR A 116 4.71 9.13 -6.71
CA THR A 116 5.39 9.97 -7.71
C THR A 116 4.54 11.19 -8.08
N GLU A 117 3.25 11.00 -8.31
CA GLU A 117 2.34 12.10 -8.66
C GLU A 117 2.20 13.14 -7.53
N ILE A 118 2.03 12.71 -6.28
CA ILE A 118 1.91 13.67 -5.17
C ILE A 118 3.23 14.39 -4.88
N GLU A 119 4.39 13.81 -5.22
CA GLU A 119 5.68 14.48 -5.08
C GLU A 119 5.81 15.71 -5.99
N ASN A 120 5.12 15.73 -7.12
CA ASN A 120 5.06 16.89 -8.03
C ASN A 120 4.36 18.12 -7.40
N LEU A 121 3.63 17.94 -6.30
CA LEU A 121 2.96 19.03 -5.57
C LEU A 121 3.92 19.78 -4.62
N LYS A 122 5.14 19.27 -4.40
CA LYS A 122 6.14 19.93 -3.55
C LYS A 122 6.51 21.29 -4.12
N GLY A 123 6.64 22.29 -3.25
CA GLY A 123 7.04 23.65 -3.61
C GLY A 123 5.90 24.58 -4.03
N MET A 124 4.68 24.06 -4.24
CA MET A 124 3.51 24.90 -4.55
C MET A 124 3.10 25.78 -3.36
N GLU A 125 3.06 25.21 -2.16
CA GLU A 125 2.78 25.90 -0.91
C GLU A 125 3.37 25.09 0.25
N GLN A 126 3.75 25.76 1.33
CA GLN A 126 4.52 25.15 2.43
C GLN A 126 3.74 24.05 3.16
N THR A 127 2.47 24.30 3.48
CA THR A 127 1.59 23.33 4.16
C THR A 127 1.37 22.10 3.30
N LEU A 128 1.10 22.28 2.00
CA LEU A 128 0.98 21.19 1.03
C LEU A 128 2.28 20.39 0.93
N THR A 129 3.43 21.08 0.86
CA THR A 129 4.74 20.42 0.83
C THR A 129 4.96 19.55 2.05
N GLN A 130 4.55 20.01 3.23
CA GLN A 130 4.66 19.23 4.46
C GLN A 130 3.71 18.02 4.45
N ALA A 131 2.47 18.19 3.98
CA ALA A 131 1.50 17.09 3.85
C ALA A 131 1.99 16.00 2.90
N VAL A 132 2.57 16.39 1.75
CA VAL A 132 3.19 15.46 0.80
C VAL A 132 4.32 14.68 1.46
N LYS A 133 5.22 15.34 2.22
CA LYS A 133 6.33 14.65 2.91
C LYS A 133 5.81 13.56 3.84
N PHE A 134 4.82 13.87 4.68
CA PHE A 134 4.23 12.87 5.58
C PHE A 134 3.58 11.72 4.81
N CYS A 135 2.80 12.04 3.77
CA CYS A 135 2.15 11.03 2.93
C CYS A 135 3.18 10.08 2.31
N CYS A 136 4.23 10.62 1.68
CA CYS A 136 5.29 9.84 1.07
C CYS A 136 6.03 8.96 2.09
N THR A 137 6.25 9.43 3.32
CA THR A 137 6.84 8.62 4.39
C THR A 137 5.98 7.37 4.66
N TYR A 138 4.67 7.55 4.90
CA TYR A 138 3.80 6.43 5.23
C TYR A 138 3.50 5.51 4.04
N LEU A 139 3.52 6.02 2.80
CA LEU A 139 3.47 5.18 1.59
C LEU A 139 4.74 4.32 1.46
N THR A 140 5.90 4.88 1.81
CA THR A 140 7.17 4.12 1.80
C THR A 140 7.17 3.04 2.88
N GLU A 141 6.66 3.34 4.08
CA GLU A 141 6.46 2.34 5.13
C GLU A 141 5.53 1.21 4.68
N PHE A 142 4.44 1.54 3.98
CA PHE A 142 3.51 0.54 3.43
C PHE A 142 4.19 -0.36 2.40
N LEU A 143 4.95 0.21 1.45
CA LEU A 143 5.71 -0.56 0.46
C LEU A 143 6.73 -1.49 1.12
N ASN A 144 7.48 -0.99 2.10
CA ASN A 144 8.43 -1.80 2.84
C ASN A 144 7.75 -2.95 3.59
N PHE A 145 6.54 -2.72 4.11
CA PHE A 145 5.75 -3.77 4.74
C PHE A 145 5.32 -4.86 3.75
N LEU A 146 4.89 -4.51 2.54
CA LEU A 146 4.58 -5.51 1.50
C LEU A 146 5.79 -6.40 1.19
N VAL A 147 6.97 -5.79 1.02
CA VAL A 147 8.23 -6.53 0.81
C VAL A 147 8.57 -7.45 1.99
N GLN A 148 8.30 -7.03 3.23
CA GLN A 148 8.49 -7.90 4.39
C GLN A 148 7.57 -9.12 4.36
N ILE A 149 6.31 -8.95 3.94
CA ILE A 149 5.37 -10.05 3.75
C ILE A 149 5.89 -11.01 2.67
N GLU A 150 6.35 -10.48 1.53
CA GLU A 150 6.89 -11.30 0.43
C GLU A 150 7.99 -12.23 0.94
N TYR A 151 8.99 -11.68 1.63
CA TYR A 151 10.06 -12.48 2.22
C TYR A 151 9.56 -13.46 3.29
N SER A 152 8.53 -13.11 4.04
CA SER A 152 7.93 -13.99 5.04
C SER A 152 7.25 -15.20 4.40
N VAL A 153 6.46 -14.98 3.35
CA VAL A 153 5.80 -16.03 2.57
C VAL A 153 6.83 -16.93 1.91
N ASP A 154 7.87 -16.37 1.29
CA ASP A 154 8.95 -17.16 0.69
C ASP A 154 9.62 -18.10 1.71
N ARG A 155 9.92 -17.60 2.91
CA ARG A 155 10.46 -18.43 4.00
C ARG A 155 9.50 -19.54 4.44
N LEU A 156 8.20 -19.26 4.52
CA LEU A 156 7.19 -20.26 4.87
C LEU A 156 7.14 -21.37 3.82
N ILE A 157 7.12 -20.99 2.53
CA ILE A 157 7.11 -21.93 1.41
C ILE A 157 8.39 -22.77 1.43
N ASP A 158 9.57 -22.15 1.54
CA ASP A 158 10.83 -22.90 1.54
C ASP A 158 10.96 -23.87 2.70
N LYS A 159 10.46 -23.49 3.88
CA LYS A 159 10.40 -24.39 5.03
C LYS A 159 9.43 -25.54 4.80
N SER A 160 8.27 -25.27 4.19
CA SER A 160 7.27 -26.31 3.91
C SER A 160 7.79 -27.40 2.96
N LYS A 161 8.65 -27.06 1.99
CA LYS A 161 9.31 -28.01 1.07
C LYS A 161 10.21 -29.02 1.78
N LEU A 162 10.67 -28.73 3.00
CA LEU A 162 11.45 -29.66 3.81
C LEU A 162 10.56 -30.68 4.56
N ILE A 163 9.27 -30.37 4.72
CA ILE A 163 8.32 -31.13 5.53
C ILE A 163 7.39 -31.96 4.64
N ILE A 164 6.86 -31.35 3.59
CA ILE A 164 6.08 -32.01 2.54
C ILE A 164 7.09 -32.62 1.56
N LYS A 165 6.97 -33.92 1.26
CA LYS A 165 7.97 -34.63 0.45
C LYS A 165 8.20 -33.90 -0.89
N PRO A 166 9.44 -33.74 -1.37
CA PRO A 166 9.73 -33.06 -2.64
C PRO A 166 8.99 -33.66 -3.84
N GLU A 167 8.66 -34.95 -3.77
CA GLU A 167 7.94 -35.72 -4.80
C GLU A 167 6.48 -35.26 -5.00
N GLU A 168 5.89 -34.61 -3.99
CA GLU A 168 4.51 -34.06 -4.00
C GLU A 168 4.48 -32.57 -4.38
N TRP A 169 5.66 -31.95 -4.49
CA TRP A 169 5.87 -30.64 -5.10
C TRP A 169 6.24 -30.82 -6.58
N MET A 170 5.29 -31.29 -7.40
CA MET A 170 5.46 -31.24 -8.85
C MET A 170 4.21 -30.72 -9.55
N GLU A 171 4.47 -29.90 -10.57
CA GLU A 171 3.55 -29.20 -11.49
C GLU A 171 3.03 -27.83 -11.05
N VAL A 172 3.94 -26.87 -10.84
CA VAL A 172 3.69 -25.51 -11.37
C VAL A 172 4.94 -25.14 -12.17
N GLU A 173 4.84 -25.30 -13.49
CA GLU A 173 5.92 -25.06 -14.46
C GLU A 173 6.45 -23.62 -14.41
N VAL A 174 7.72 -23.52 -14.81
CA VAL A 174 8.57 -22.33 -15.01
C VAL A 174 7.99 -21.37 -16.05
#